data_AF-A0A2E6ZBT2-F1
#
_entry.id   AF-A0A2E6ZBT2-F1
#
_cell.length_a   1.000
_cell.length_b   1.000
_cell.length_c   1.000
_cell.angle_alpha   90.00
_cell.angle_beta   90.00
_cell.angle_gamma   90.00
#
_symmetry.space_group_name_H-M   'P 1'
#
loop_
_entity.id
_entity.type
_entity.pdbx_description
1 polymer ?
#
loop_
_entity_poly.entity_id
_entity_poly.type
_entity_poly.pdbx_seq_one_letter_code
_entity_poly.pdbx_strand_id
1 'polypeptide(L)'
;MKELYESMMLNSKLRPFIPAVKVLAAHMVGIEEHFPDFALQLELVETEDEMWFQIMQQPFLDFAFLDEHDNAWCPSSETFKAFAEKHGPLKLGLDIYPLEKRMNFYRWVISLCEWEQVEHQSFSFLDD
;
A
#
# COMPACT_ATOMS: atom_id res chain seq x y z
N MET A 1 0.95 8.14 -9.33
CA MET A 1 2.13 7.52 -8.65
C MET A 1 3.42 8.33 -8.77
N LYS A 2 3.94 8.68 -9.95
CA LYS A 2 5.22 9.43 -10.07
C LYS A 2 5.22 10.75 -9.29
N GLU A 3 4.21 11.60 -9.51
CA GLU A 3 4.06 12.90 -8.85
C GLU A 3 3.94 12.78 -7.32
N LEU A 4 3.27 11.73 -6.85
CA LEU A 4 3.19 11.41 -5.42
C LEU A 4 4.57 11.15 -4.82
N TYR A 5 5.37 10.30 -5.45
CA TYR A 5 6.73 10.04 -4.96
C TYR A 5 7.60 11.30 -4.95
N GLU A 6 7.50 12.14 -5.98
CA GLU A 6 8.22 13.42 -6.04
C GLU A 6 7.81 14.34 -4.87
N SER A 7 6.51 14.46 -4.60
CA SER A 7 5.98 15.21 -3.45
C SER A 7 6.50 14.64 -2.12
N MET A 8 6.48 13.32 -1.93
CA MET A 8 6.96 12.66 -0.71
C MET A 8 8.46 12.84 -0.48
N MET A 9 9.27 12.88 -1.56
CA MET A 9 10.71 13.15 -1.45
C MET A 9 10.99 14.58 -0.98
N LEU A 10 10.17 15.54 -1.43
CA LEU A 10 10.29 16.95 -1.07
C LEU A 10 9.76 17.26 0.33
N ASN A 11 8.75 16.53 0.80
CA ASN A 11 8.14 16.70 2.12
C ASN A 11 8.73 15.73 3.15
N SER A 12 9.57 16.23 4.06
CA SER A 12 10.25 15.39 5.06
C SER A 12 9.30 14.58 5.95
N LYS A 13 8.07 15.06 6.18
CA LYS A 13 7.04 14.35 6.95
C LYS A 13 6.52 13.11 6.24
N LEU A 14 6.54 13.10 4.90
CA LEU A 14 6.01 12.00 4.10
C LEU A 14 7.07 10.96 3.70
N ARG A 15 8.35 11.28 3.82
CA ARG A 15 9.46 10.36 3.50
C ARG A 15 9.36 8.99 4.18
N PRO A 16 8.96 8.89 5.46
CA PRO A 16 8.82 7.59 6.12
C PRO A 16 7.88 6.63 5.40
N PHE A 17 6.88 7.12 4.66
CA PHE A 17 5.92 6.30 3.93
C PHE A 17 6.44 5.79 2.57
N ILE A 18 7.55 6.32 2.05
CA ILE A 18 8.02 5.98 0.70
C ILE A 18 8.24 4.47 0.53
N PRO A 19 8.89 3.74 1.45
CA PRO A 19 9.06 2.29 1.30
C PRO A 19 7.72 1.55 1.35
N ALA A 20 6.81 1.96 2.25
CA ALA A 20 5.47 1.39 2.34
C ALA A 20 4.67 1.57 1.04
N VAL A 21 4.65 2.77 0.46
CA VAL A 21 3.95 3.07 -0.80
C VAL A 21 4.55 2.27 -1.97
N LYS A 22 5.88 2.09 -2.01
CA LYS A 22 6.54 1.25 -3.02
C LYS A 22 6.10 -0.21 -2.94
N VAL A 23 6.13 -0.78 -1.74
CA VAL A 23 5.74 -2.17 -1.52
C VAL A 23 4.25 -2.35 -1.77
N LEU A 24 3.39 -1.46 -1.27
CA LEU A 24 1.95 -1.48 -1.54
C LEU A 24 1.65 -1.46 -3.04
N ALA A 25 2.25 -0.51 -3.77
CA ALA A 25 2.06 -0.42 -5.21
C ALA A 25 2.46 -1.72 -5.91
N ALA A 26 3.62 -2.29 -5.57
CA ALA A 26 4.09 -3.55 -6.13
C ALA A 26 3.19 -4.75 -5.79
N HIS A 27 2.69 -4.82 -4.55
CA HIS A 27 1.84 -5.90 -4.09
C HIS A 27 0.44 -5.84 -4.69
N MET A 28 -0.02 -4.65 -5.08
CA MET A 28 -1.35 -4.46 -5.65
C MET A 28 -1.40 -4.52 -7.17
N VAL A 29 -0.26 -4.49 -7.87
CA VAL A 29 -0.23 -4.58 -9.34
C VAL A 29 -1.04 -5.80 -9.83
N GLY A 30 -1.88 -5.56 -10.82
CA GLY A 30 -2.71 -6.57 -11.48
C GLY A 30 -4.11 -6.68 -10.89
N ILE A 31 -4.40 -6.02 -9.77
CA ILE A 31 -5.77 -5.99 -9.23
C ILE A 31 -6.72 -5.31 -10.21
N GLU A 32 -6.26 -4.27 -10.90
CA GLU A 32 -7.01 -3.50 -11.88
C GLU A 32 -7.43 -4.31 -13.11
N GLU A 33 -6.71 -5.40 -13.43
CA GLU A 33 -7.04 -6.27 -14.56
C GLU A 33 -8.27 -7.14 -14.27
N HIS A 34 -8.53 -7.43 -12.99
CA HIS A 34 -9.65 -8.24 -12.53
C HIS A 34 -10.77 -7.42 -11.89
N PHE A 35 -10.40 -6.37 -11.15
CA PHE A 35 -11.26 -5.56 -10.28
C PHE A 35 -10.82 -4.08 -10.34
N PRO A 36 -11.16 -3.36 -11.43
CA PRO A 36 -10.70 -1.98 -11.67
C PRO A 36 -10.96 -1.00 -10.53
N ASP A 37 -12.11 -1.13 -9.86
CA ASP A 37 -12.53 -0.24 -8.76
C ASP A 37 -11.69 -0.40 -7.49
N PHE A 38 -10.83 -1.43 -7.44
CA PHE A 38 -10.00 -1.79 -6.29
C PHE A 38 -8.50 -1.53 -6.51
N ALA A 39 -8.15 -0.92 -7.65
CA ALA A 39 -6.80 -0.42 -7.90
C ALA A 39 -6.34 0.50 -6.76
N LEU A 40 -5.03 0.48 -6.48
CA LEU A 40 -4.44 1.37 -5.49
C LEU A 40 -4.61 2.82 -5.94
N GLN A 41 -5.33 3.62 -5.15
CA GLN A 41 -5.63 5.01 -5.43
C GLN A 41 -5.00 5.90 -4.36
N LEU A 42 -3.81 6.43 -4.64
CA LEU A 42 -3.12 7.37 -3.78
C LEU A 42 -2.95 8.71 -4.51
N GLU A 43 -3.40 9.78 -3.88
CA GLU A 43 -3.34 11.15 -4.38
C GLU A 43 -2.24 11.93 -3.66
N LEU A 44 -1.97 13.14 -4.16
CA LEU A 44 -1.07 14.07 -3.49
C LEU A 44 -1.64 14.47 -2.12
N VAL A 45 -0.78 14.49 -1.12
CA VAL A 45 -1.11 14.87 0.25
C VAL A 45 0.00 15.75 0.83
N GLU A 46 -0.33 16.52 1.86
CA GLU A 46 0.62 17.43 2.52
C GLU A 46 1.02 16.96 3.92
N THR A 47 0.19 16.10 4.53
CA THR A 47 0.35 15.67 5.93
C THR A 47 0.44 14.15 6.08
N GLU A 48 1.04 13.71 7.19
CA GLU A 48 1.11 12.29 7.57
C GLU A 48 -0.28 11.71 7.80
N ASP A 49 -1.17 12.47 8.44
CA ASP A 49 -2.55 12.05 8.71
C ASP A 49 -3.34 11.80 7.42
N GLU A 50 -3.19 12.68 6.41
CA GLU A 50 -3.81 12.49 5.09
C GLU A 50 -3.27 11.26 4.38
N MET A 51 -1.94 11.07 4.38
CA MET A 51 -1.32 9.87 3.81
C MET A 51 -1.87 8.61 4.49
N TRP A 52 -1.94 8.65 5.82
CA TRP A 52 -2.43 7.54 6.59
C TRP A 52 -3.88 7.22 6.31
N PHE A 53 -4.71 8.25 6.27
CA PHE A 53 -6.12 8.14 5.96
C PHE A 53 -6.32 7.55 4.57
N GLN A 54 -5.59 8.01 3.55
CA GLN A 54 -5.69 7.46 2.20
C GLN A 54 -5.34 5.97 2.14
N ILE A 55 -4.24 5.54 2.78
CA ILE A 55 -3.85 4.12 2.81
C ILE A 55 -4.91 3.27 3.52
N MET A 56 -5.52 3.77 4.59
CA MET A 56 -6.49 3.03 5.40
C MET A 56 -7.91 2.99 4.79
N GLN A 57 -8.21 3.86 3.83
CA GLN A 57 -9.51 3.93 3.16
C GLN A 57 -9.56 3.23 1.81
N GLN A 58 -8.51 2.48 1.47
CA GLN A 58 -8.50 1.79 0.19
C GLN A 58 -9.64 0.76 0.09
N PRO A 59 -10.43 0.76 -1.01
CA PRO A 59 -11.62 -0.09 -1.16
C PRO A 59 -11.35 -1.59 -1.00
N PHE A 60 -10.16 -2.06 -1.37
CA PHE A 60 -9.78 -3.47 -1.28
C PHE A 60 -9.75 -4.00 0.16
N LEU A 61 -9.72 -3.11 1.16
CA LEU A 61 -9.75 -3.51 2.56
C LEU A 61 -11.10 -4.08 3.00
N ASP A 62 -12.19 -3.70 2.32
CA ASP A 62 -13.56 -4.12 2.66
C ASP A 62 -13.99 -5.47 2.04
N PHE A 63 -13.21 -6.01 1.10
CA PHE A 63 -13.58 -7.20 0.33
C PHE A 63 -12.51 -8.27 0.37
N ALA A 64 -12.93 -9.53 0.34
CA ALA A 64 -12.02 -10.64 0.13
C ALA A 64 -11.89 -10.91 -1.39
N PHE A 65 -10.65 -11.04 -1.86
CA PHE A 65 -10.36 -11.49 -3.22
C PHE A 65 -10.10 -12.98 -3.15
N LEU A 66 -11.04 -13.75 -3.67
CA LEU A 66 -11.11 -15.19 -3.45
C LEU A 66 -10.80 -15.94 -4.74
N ASP A 67 -10.17 -17.09 -4.59
CA ASP A 67 -10.11 -18.10 -5.64
C ASP A 67 -11.38 -18.96 -5.69
N GLU A 68 -11.38 -19.98 -6.54
CA GLU A 68 -12.49 -20.93 -6.67
C GLU A 68 -12.73 -21.80 -5.41
N HIS A 69 -11.73 -21.91 -4.53
CA HIS A 69 -11.75 -22.69 -3.29
C HIS A 69 -11.97 -21.82 -2.03
N ASP A 70 -12.33 -20.55 -2.21
CA ASP A 70 -12.51 -19.56 -1.13
C ASP A 70 -11.23 -19.23 -0.33
N ASN A 71 -10.05 -19.46 -0.92
CA ASN A 71 -8.80 -18.93 -0.37
C ASN A 71 -8.72 -17.43 -0.65
N ALA A 72 -8.43 -16.64 0.38
CA ALA A 72 -8.35 -15.19 0.27
C ALA A 72 -6.91 -14.72 0.02
N TRP A 73 -6.74 -13.80 -0.92
CA TRP A 73 -5.50 -13.06 -1.08
C TRP A 73 -5.20 -12.21 0.15
N CYS A 74 -3.95 -12.26 0.60
CA CYS A 74 -3.43 -11.44 1.68
C CYS A 74 -2.32 -10.51 1.16
N PRO A 75 -2.52 -9.18 1.15
CA PRO A 75 -1.54 -8.24 0.60
C PRO A 75 -0.20 -8.26 1.32
N SER A 76 -0.15 -8.62 2.61
CA SER A 76 1.12 -8.71 3.35
C SER A 76 1.93 -9.97 3.06
N SER A 77 1.33 -10.97 2.41
CA SER A 77 1.95 -12.29 2.18
C SER A 77 2.50 -12.44 0.76
N GLU A 78 1.76 -11.98 -0.25
CA GLU A 78 2.19 -12.06 -1.65
C GLU A 78 1.57 -10.96 -2.51
N THR A 79 2.07 -10.80 -3.74
CA THR A 79 1.50 -9.85 -4.71
C THR A 79 0.19 -10.39 -5.28
N PHE A 80 -0.73 -9.49 -5.63
CA PHE A 80 -2.01 -9.85 -6.24
C PHE A 80 -1.81 -10.64 -7.53
N LYS A 81 -0.87 -10.20 -8.38
CA LYS A 81 -0.51 -10.92 -9.60
C LYS A 81 -0.06 -12.36 -9.34
N ALA A 82 0.80 -12.60 -8.35
CA ALA A 82 1.26 -13.96 -8.04
C ALA A 82 0.12 -14.84 -7.53
N PHE A 83 -0.80 -14.27 -6.76
CA PHE A 83 -2.02 -14.95 -6.33
C PHE A 83 -2.92 -15.29 -7.54
N ALA A 84 -3.21 -14.31 -8.40
CA ALA A 84 -4.05 -14.50 -9.59
C ALA A 84 -3.49 -15.58 -10.54
N GLU A 85 -2.18 -15.59 -10.78
CA GLU A 85 -1.51 -16.57 -11.65
C GLU A 85 -1.62 -18.01 -11.11
N LYS A 86 -1.59 -18.20 -9.78
CA LYS A 86 -1.70 -19.52 -9.15
C LYS A 86 -3.13 -20.05 -9.09
N HIS A 87 -4.09 -19.15 -8.92
CA HIS A 87 -5.43 -19.48 -8.45
C HIS A 87 -6.54 -19.33 -9.52
N GLY A 88 -6.22 -18.79 -10.71
CA GLY A 88 -7.15 -18.75 -11.83
C GLY A 88 -8.23 -17.66 -11.69
N PRO A 89 -9.48 -17.88 -12.15
CA PRO A 89 -10.54 -16.88 -12.08
C PRO A 89 -10.83 -16.48 -10.63
N LEU A 90 -10.72 -15.18 -10.36
CA LEU A 90 -10.95 -14.63 -9.03
C LEU A 90 -12.38 -14.12 -8.89
N LYS A 91 -12.90 -14.13 -7.67
CA LYS A 91 -14.21 -13.56 -7.31
C LYS A 91 -14.09 -12.64 -6.09
N LEU A 92 -15.02 -11.70 -5.98
CA LEU A 92 -15.18 -10.88 -4.78
C LEU A 92 -16.09 -11.58 -3.77
N GLY A 93 -15.64 -11.64 -2.53
CA GLY A 93 -16.44 -12.05 -1.38
C GLY A 93 -16.55 -10.92 -0.36
N LEU A 94 -17.58 -11.01 0.49
CA LEU A 94 -17.59 -10.24 1.73
C LEU A 94 -16.55 -10.85 2.67
N ASP A 95 -15.68 -10.01 3.22
CA ASP A 95 -14.74 -10.47 4.23
C ASP A 95 -15.49 -10.83 5.52
N ILE A 96 -15.18 -12.00 6.07
CA ILE A 96 -15.77 -12.50 7.31
C ILE A 96 -15.11 -11.87 8.55
N TYR A 97 -13.90 -11.29 8.42
CA TYR A 97 -13.16 -10.64 9.50
C TYR A 97 -12.53 -9.30 9.05
N PRO A 98 -13.34 -8.32 8.59
CA PRO A 98 -12.84 -7.08 8.00
C PRO A 98 -12.01 -6.24 9.00
N LEU A 99 -12.34 -6.28 10.29
CA LEU A 99 -11.57 -5.57 11.31
C LEU A 99 -10.18 -6.17 11.50
N GLU A 100 -10.07 -7.50 11.59
CA GLU A 100 -8.78 -8.18 11.77
C GLU A 100 -7.88 -7.98 10.55
N LYS A 101 -8.44 -8.12 9.34
CA LYS A 101 -7.72 -7.81 8.09
C LYS A 101 -7.20 -6.38 8.09
N ARG A 102 -8.04 -5.40 8.43
CA ARG A 102 -7.64 -3.98 8.51
C ARG A 102 -6.52 -3.77 9.53
N MET A 103 -6.59 -4.42 10.70
CA MET A 103 -5.53 -4.33 11.72
C MET A 103 -4.22 -4.98 11.28
N ASN A 104 -4.28 -6.14 10.62
CA ASN A 104 -3.10 -6.82 10.08
C ASN A 104 -2.46 -6.02 8.95
N PHE A 105 -3.28 -5.47 8.06
CA PHE A 105 -2.83 -4.56 7.02
C PHE A 105 -2.17 -3.31 7.61
N TYR A 106 -2.82 -2.65 8.57
CA TYR A 106 -2.27 -1.50 9.31
C TYR A 106 -0.89 -1.80 9.88
N ARG A 107 -0.75 -2.91 10.62
CA ARG A 107 0.51 -3.30 11.25
C ARG A 107 1.60 -3.54 10.22
N TRP A 108 1.24 -4.18 9.11
CA TRP A 108 2.15 -4.43 8.01
C TRP A 108 2.61 -3.12 7.37
N VAL A 109 1.71 -2.20 7.02
CA VAL A 109 2.09 -0.90 6.46
C VAL A 109 3.01 -0.13 7.41
N ILE A 110 2.71 -0.08 8.71
CA ILE A 110 3.59 0.57 9.70
C ILE A 110 4.98 -0.07 9.70
N SER A 111 5.07 -1.39 9.63
CA SER A 111 6.36 -2.10 9.63
C SER A 111 7.21 -1.79 8.41
N LEU A 112 6.61 -1.27 7.33
CA LEU A 112 7.30 -0.83 6.13
C LEU A 112 7.71 0.65 6.20
N CYS A 113 7.15 1.44 7.11
CA CYS A 113 7.49 2.84 7.23
C CYS A 113 8.82 3.05 7.96
N GLU A 114 9.70 3.89 7.40
CA GLU A 114 11.04 4.16 7.94
C GLU A 114 11.04 5.47 8.75
N TRP A 115 10.39 5.46 9.92
CA TRP A 115 10.29 6.63 10.79
C TRP A 115 11.63 7.04 11.43
N GLU A 116 12.54 6.09 11.61
CA GLU A 116 13.81 6.30 12.32
C GLU A 116 14.93 6.93 11.44
N GLN A 117 14.71 7.14 10.13
CA GLN A 117 15.73 7.68 9.23
C GLN A 117 15.73 9.22 9.09
N VAL A 118 15.08 9.96 9.99
CA VAL A 118 14.98 11.43 9.88
C VAL A 118 16.26 12.16 10.34
N GLU A 119 17.27 11.47 10.89
CA GLU A 119 18.53 12.11 11.28
C GLU A 119 19.67 11.84 10.26
N HIS A 120 20.25 12.95 9.78
CA HIS A 120 21.46 13.06 8.95
C HIS A 120 21.31 12.94 7.42
N GLN A 121 20.67 13.94 6.81
CA GLN A 121 21.25 14.54 5.60
C GLN A 121 21.85 15.89 5.96
N SER A 122 23.09 15.86 6.42
CA SER A 122 23.96 17.03 6.45
C SER A 122 24.13 17.51 5.01
N PHE A 123 23.42 18.57 4.63
CA PHE A 123 23.73 19.30 3.41
C PHE A 123 25.07 20.01 3.62
N SER A 124 26.17 19.38 3.21
CA SER A 124 27.44 20.08 2.98
C SER A 124 27.32 20.83 1.65
N PHE A 125 26.62 21.96 1.66
CA PHE A 125 26.90 23.03 0.72
C PHE A 125 27.83 23.98 1.45
N LEU A 126 29.14 23.78 1.29
CA LEU A 126 30.20 24.79 1.21
C LEU A 126 31.54 24.06 1.01
N ASP A 127 32.36 24.66 0.14
CA ASP A 127 33.77 24.36 -0.18
C ASP A 127 34.01 23.50 -1.43
N ASP A 128 33.86 24.09 -2.62
CA ASP A 128 34.96 24.69 -3.42
C ASP A 128 34.44 25.39 -4.69
#